data_AF-A0A7C3E3H3-F1
#
_entry.id   AF-A0A7C3E3H3-F1
#
_cell.length_a   1.000
_cell.length_b   1.000
_cell.length_c   1.000
_cell.angle_alpha   90.00
_cell.angle_beta   90.00
_cell.angle_gamma   90.00
#
_symmetry.space_group_name_H-M   'P 1'
#
loop_
_entity.id
_entity.type
_entity.pdbx_description
1 polymer ?
#
loop_
_entity_poly.entity_id
_entity_poly.type
_entity_poly.pdbx_seq_one_letter_code
_entity_poly.pdbx_strand_id
1 'polypeptide(L)'
;MHIQKIIGAFIILLLLFCGGRGYANAAESHSPMPAALEAMQSDGSVTVATVEVAEWAEGSNFYFAFKPKYIKPKIGFIIYPGGLVDPRAYAPPAHAIAAKGYLTVIVKMVNDLAVYSPDRADKIISDYPEIKTWVIGGHSIGGSFSCYYAKGHTDNIAGVVLWAAWPSESFRLDDTDLKAISIYGSKDGQPDEIRAGAQHLPVGTPFVEIEGGNHTQFGYYWDGVNENFVQEGDNPADISREEQQKQIIKATLDFLEQFKETVCPAVYLLGANDSRVGTLRQFRDTVLAKSFAGEKLIELYYANGNRIITRLEHRPVVKDAVKQALELTIPVIQFLMAF
;
A
#
# COMPACT_ATOMS: atom_id res chain seq x y z
N MET A 1 -29.26 11.08 -7.69
CA MET A 1 -29.54 12.49 -7.30
C MET A 1 -29.23 12.79 -5.82
N HIS A 2 -29.42 11.85 -4.87
CA HIS A 2 -29.02 12.06 -3.47
C HIS A 2 -27.51 11.99 -3.21
N ILE A 3 -26.80 11.05 -3.83
CA ILE A 3 -25.34 10.88 -3.67
C ILE A 3 -24.56 12.12 -4.14
N GLN A 4 -24.92 12.71 -5.28
CA GLN A 4 -24.29 13.95 -5.77
C GLN A 4 -24.52 15.16 -4.86
N LYS A 5 -25.66 15.24 -4.15
CA LYS A 5 -25.94 16.30 -3.18
C LYS A 5 -25.15 16.12 -1.88
N ILE A 6 -24.94 14.87 -1.45
CA ILE A 6 -24.14 14.52 -0.27
C ILE A 6 -22.65 14.77 -0.54
N ILE A 7 -22.16 14.37 -1.73
CA ILE A 7 -20.80 14.68 -2.21
C ILE A 7 -20.61 16.21 -2.29
N GLY A 8 -21.58 16.95 -2.82
CA GLY A 8 -21.53 18.42 -2.87
C GLY A 8 -21.46 19.09 -1.50
N ALA A 9 -22.21 18.58 -0.51
CA ALA A 9 -22.16 19.10 0.87
C ALA A 9 -20.83 18.78 1.57
N PHE A 10 -20.27 17.59 1.33
CA PHE A 10 -18.96 17.18 1.85
C PHE A 10 -17.83 18.00 1.23
N ILE A 11 -17.89 18.26 -0.08
CA ILE A 11 -16.96 19.14 -0.80
C ILE A 11 -17.00 20.56 -0.22
N ILE A 12 -18.19 21.11 0.01
CA ILE A 12 -18.34 22.45 0.60
C ILE A 12 -17.76 22.47 2.02
N LEU A 13 -18.00 21.44 2.82
CA LEU A 13 -17.46 21.38 4.18
C LEU A 13 -15.92 21.26 4.16
N LEU A 14 -15.35 20.35 3.36
CA LEU A 14 -13.90 20.16 3.25
C LEU A 14 -13.20 21.40 2.67
N LEU A 15 -13.79 22.04 1.67
CA LEU A 15 -13.25 23.27 1.07
C LEU A 15 -13.42 24.49 1.98
N LEU A 16 -14.45 24.54 2.83
CA LEU A 16 -14.59 25.59 3.85
C LEU A 16 -13.57 25.41 4.98
N PHE A 17 -13.20 24.17 5.31
CA PHE A 17 -12.13 23.87 6.28
C PHE A 17 -10.72 24.08 5.68
N CYS A 18 -10.53 23.87 4.38
CA CYS A 18 -9.27 24.15 3.65
C CYS A 18 -9.12 25.62 3.19
N GLY A 19 -9.74 26.59 3.88
CA GLY A 19 -9.52 28.02 3.61
C GLY A 19 -10.47 28.59 2.55
N GLY A 20 -11.55 29.20 3.03
CA GLY A 20 -12.47 29.95 2.17
C GLY A 20 -11.86 31.24 1.63
N ARG A 21 -11.34 31.21 0.40
CA ARG A 21 -11.33 32.35 -0.53
C ARG A 21 -11.48 31.92 -2.00
N GLY A 22 -12.60 32.33 -2.60
CA GLY A 22 -12.69 32.76 -3.99
C GLY A 22 -12.44 31.71 -5.09
N TYR A 23 -13.53 31.08 -5.56
CA TYR A 23 -13.62 30.49 -6.89
C TYR A 23 -13.42 31.57 -7.97
N ALA A 24 -12.18 31.94 -8.27
CA ALA A 24 -11.82 32.77 -9.43
C ALA A 24 -10.31 32.71 -9.72
N ASN A 25 -9.74 31.50 -9.70
CA ASN A 25 -8.53 31.05 -10.41
C ASN A 25 -8.45 29.55 -10.11
N ALA A 26 -8.11 28.71 -11.07
CA ALA A 26 -7.84 27.30 -10.78
C ALA A 26 -6.79 27.27 -9.66
N ALA A 27 -7.13 26.78 -8.47
CA ALA A 27 -6.19 26.72 -7.37
C ALA A 27 -4.98 25.93 -7.87
N GLU A 28 -3.84 26.61 -7.99
CA GLU A 28 -2.63 26.01 -8.54
C GLU A 28 -2.23 24.84 -7.63
N SER A 29 -2.02 23.68 -8.24
CA SER A 29 -1.58 22.48 -7.55
C SER A 29 -0.23 22.75 -6.87
N HIS A 30 -0.07 22.34 -5.61
CA HIS A 30 1.21 22.41 -4.92
C HIS A 30 2.25 21.64 -5.73
N SER A 31 3.32 22.35 -6.08
CA SER A 31 4.36 21.82 -6.95
C SER A 31 5.14 20.70 -6.25
N PRO A 32 5.69 19.73 -6.99
CA PRO A 32 6.58 18.74 -6.41
C PRO A 32 7.91 19.41 -6.04
N MET A 33 8.52 18.97 -4.94
CA MET A 33 9.89 19.34 -4.58
C MET A 33 10.90 18.67 -5.54
N PRO A 34 12.14 19.20 -5.66
CA PRO A 34 13.18 18.59 -6.48
C PRO A 34 13.41 17.10 -6.19
N ALA A 35 13.45 16.69 -4.92
CA ALA A 35 13.60 15.29 -4.53
C ALA A 35 12.48 14.38 -5.07
N ALA A 36 11.25 14.91 -5.22
CA ALA A 36 10.15 14.17 -5.84
C ALA A 36 10.37 13.97 -7.34
N LEU A 37 10.89 15.00 -8.04
CA LEU A 37 11.23 14.92 -9.45
C LEU A 37 12.42 13.98 -9.71
N GLU A 38 13.38 13.93 -8.79
CA GLU A 38 14.49 12.95 -8.86
C GLU A 38 13.98 11.51 -8.72
N ALA A 39 13.05 11.26 -7.80
CA ALA A 39 12.44 9.94 -7.61
C ALA A 39 11.60 9.46 -8.80
N MET A 40 11.26 10.35 -9.75
CA MET A 40 10.62 9.99 -11.02
C MET A 40 11.58 9.33 -12.02
N GLN A 41 12.89 9.33 -11.76
CA GLN A 41 13.87 8.67 -12.63
C GLN A 41 13.95 7.17 -12.32
N SER A 42 14.13 6.36 -13.37
CA SER A 42 14.45 4.94 -13.20
C SER A 42 15.86 4.76 -12.66
N ASP A 43 16.07 3.76 -11.81
CA ASP A 43 17.37 3.49 -11.19
C ASP A 43 17.78 2.01 -11.30
N GLY A 44 18.78 1.56 -10.53
CA GLY A 44 19.22 0.16 -10.55
C GLY A 44 18.16 -0.85 -10.09
N SER A 45 17.13 -0.43 -9.35
CA SER A 45 16.16 -1.29 -8.69
C SER A 45 14.72 -1.16 -9.23
N VAL A 46 14.35 0.03 -9.70
CA VAL A 46 12.98 0.38 -10.13
C VAL A 46 12.98 0.99 -11.53
N THR A 47 12.02 0.57 -12.34
CA THR A 47 11.63 1.24 -13.58
C THR A 47 10.44 2.14 -13.30
N VAL A 48 10.58 3.43 -13.59
CA VAL A 48 9.51 4.43 -13.51
C VAL A 48 9.02 4.73 -14.93
N ALA A 49 7.70 4.71 -15.11
CA ALA A 49 7.07 5.00 -16.40
C ALA A 49 5.82 5.87 -16.22
N THR A 50 5.65 6.84 -17.12
CA THR A 50 4.35 7.48 -17.35
C THR A 50 3.56 6.59 -18.30
N VAL A 51 2.38 6.15 -17.91
CA VAL A 51 1.49 5.32 -18.73
C VAL A 51 0.29 6.15 -19.13
N GLU A 52 0.14 6.39 -20.42
CA GLU A 52 -1.00 7.10 -20.98
C GLU A 52 -2.23 6.19 -21.07
N VAL A 53 -3.41 6.77 -20.83
CA VAL A 53 -4.71 6.12 -20.85
C VAL A 53 -5.62 6.96 -21.75
N ALA A 54 -5.80 6.51 -22.99
CA ALA A 54 -6.46 7.29 -24.04
C ALA A 54 -7.91 7.67 -23.71
N GLU A 55 -8.62 6.85 -22.93
CA GLU A 55 -10.00 7.09 -22.52
C GLU A 55 -10.15 8.11 -21.37
N TRP A 56 -9.06 8.53 -20.74
CA TRP A 56 -9.09 9.55 -19.68
C TRP A 56 -9.06 10.97 -20.25
N ALA A 57 -9.57 11.92 -19.46
CA ALA A 57 -9.62 13.33 -19.85
C ALA A 57 -8.23 13.90 -20.17
N GLU A 58 -8.12 14.58 -21.32
CA GLU A 58 -6.90 15.23 -21.82
C GLU A 58 -6.25 16.12 -20.75
N GLY A 59 -4.92 16.10 -20.68
CA GLY A 59 -4.15 16.81 -19.65
C GLY A 59 -4.11 16.11 -18.29
N SER A 60 -4.88 15.03 -18.12
CA SER A 60 -4.86 14.16 -16.94
C SER A 60 -4.88 12.68 -17.31
N ASN A 61 -4.59 12.34 -18.57
CA ASN A 61 -4.80 11.04 -19.17
C ASN A 61 -3.64 10.07 -18.97
N PHE A 62 -3.05 10.04 -17.77
CA PHE A 62 -1.92 9.18 -17.47
C PHE A 62 -1.85 8.80 -15.98
N TYR A 63 -1.08 7.78 -15.66
CA TYR A 63 -0.63 7.49 -14.30
C TYR A 63 0.86 7.20 -14.30
N PHE A 64 1.48 7.22 -13.11
CA PHE A 64 2.89 6.85 -12.96
C PHE A 64 3.01 5.46 -12.37
N ALA A 65 3.76 4.58 -13.03
CA ALA A 65 4.03 3.22 -12.58
C ALA A 65 5.48 3.06 -12.15
N PHE A 66 5.67 2.53 -10.94
CA PHE A 66 6.96 2.21 -10.34
C PHE A 66 7.04 0.68 -10.23
N LYS A 67 7.89 0.06 -11.06
CA LYS A 67 8.00 -1.39 -11.22
C LYS A 67 9.36 -1.89 -10.74
N PRO A 68 9.44 -2.88 -9.84
CA PRO A 68 10.71 -3.51 -9.52
C PRO A 68 11.32 -4.20 -10.75
N LYS A 69 12.62 -4.01 -11.01
CA LYS A 69 13.29 -4.56 -12.20
C LYS A 69 13.50 -6.07 -12.16
N TYR A 70 13.80 -6.62 -10.99
CA TYR A 70 14.26 -8.00 -10.83
C TYR A 70 13.28 -8.89 -10.08
N ILE A 71 12.10 -8.38 -9.74
CA ILE A 71 11.05 -9.09 -9.03
C ILE A 71 9.78 -8.93 -9.86
N LYS A 72 9.07 -10.02 -10.11
CA LYS A 72 7.71 -9.95 -10.68
C LYS A 72 6.74 -9.68 -9.53
N PRO A 73 6.19 -8.46 -9.41
CA PRO A 73 5.31 -8.13 -8.31
C PRO A 73 4.04 -8.99 -8.37
N LYS A 74 3.54 -9.40 -7.20
CA LYS A 74 2.23 -10.07 -7.05
C LYS A 74 1.21 -9.22 -6.32
N ILE A 75 1.69 -8.18 -5.65
CA ILE A 75 0.89 -7.21 -4.91
C ILE A 75 1.12 -5.85 -5.57
N GLY A 76 0.03 -5.16 -5.84
CA GLY A 76 0.02 -3.79 -6.34
C GLY A 76 -0.49 -2.84 -5.25
N PHE A 77 0.11 -1.66 -5.18
CA PHE A 77 -0.30 -0.56 -4.33
C PHE A 77 -0.65 0.67 -5.18
N ILE A 78 -1.90 1.12 -5.11
CA ILE A 78 -2.40 2.30 -5.83
C ILE A 78 -2.45 3.48 -4.85
N ILE A 79 -1.85 4.61 -5.22
CA ILE A 79 -1.77 5.83 -4.43
C ILE A 79 -2.65 6.91 -5.07
N TYR A 80 -3.64 7.37 -4.32
CA TYR A 80 -4.45 8.54 -4.62
C TYR A 80 -3.83 9.78 -3.96
N PRO A 81 -3.38 10.76 -4.76
CA PRO A 81 -2.79 11.99 -4.24
C PRO A 81 -3.74 12.79 -3.34
N GLY A 82 -3.14 13.58 -2.43
CA GLY A 82 -3.84 14.66 -1.73
C GLY A 82 -4.37 15.73 -2.68
N GLY A 83 -5.36 16.48 -2.21
CA GLY A 83 -6.08 17.45 -3.03
C GLY A 83 -5.20 18.63 -3.38
N LEU A 84 -5.19 19.00 -4.67
CA LEU A 84 -4.37 20.09 -5.19
C LEU A 84 -2.88 19.89 -4.89
N VAL A 85 -2.41 18.64 -4.92
CA VAL A 85 -0.99 18.29 -4.84
C VAL A 85 -0.60 17.57 -6.12
N ASP A 86 0.49 18.01 -6.75
CA ASP A 86 1.00 17.33 -7.94
C ASP A 86 1.31 15.86 -7.61
N PRO A 87 0.82 14.89 -8.38
CA PRO A 87 1.02 13.46 -8.09
C PRO A 87 2.50 13.06 -7.97
N ARG A 88 3.42 13.76 -8.64
CA ARG A 88 4.86 13.47 -8.54
C ARG A 88 5.41 13.71 -7.13
N ALA A 89 4.72 14.46 -6.28
CA ALA A 89 5.08 14.63 -4.88
C ALA A 89 5.11 13.30 -4.10
N TYR A 90 4.41 12.27 -4.57
CA TYR A 90 4.39 10.94 -3.95
C TYR A 90 5.41 9.97 -4.59
N ALA A 91 6.23 10.45 -5.53
CA ALA A 91 7.24 9.62 -6.18
C ALA A 91 8.28 9.02 -5.21
N PRO A 92 8.80 9.74 -4.19
CA PRO A 92 9.76 9.15 -3.26
C PRO A 92 9.22 7.94 -2.48
N PRO A 93 8.04 8.00 -1.82
CA PRO A 93 7.49 6.80 -1.17
C PRO A 93 7.10 5.72 -2.18
N ALA A 94 6.55 6.08 -3.36
CA ALA A 94 6.21 5.09 -4.38
C ALA A 94 7.43 4.31 -4.89
N HIS A 95 8.53 5.01 -5.15
CA HIS A 95 9.79 4.43 -5.57
C HIS A 95 10.37 3.51 -4.48
N ALA A 96 10.38 3.97 -3.23
CA ALA A 96 10.88 3.18 -2.10
C ALA A 96 10.06 1.90 -1.86
N ILE A 97 8.74 1.96 -1.99
CA ILE A 97 7.86 0.79 -1.89
C ILE A 97 8.09 -0.15 -3.07
N ALA A 98 8.20 0.38 -4.29
CA ALA A 98 8.47 -0.42 -5.47
C ALA A 98 9.81 -1.17 -5.39
N ALA A 99 10.85 -0.53 -4.84
CA ALA A 99 12.16 -1.14 -4.61
C ALA A 99 12.10 -2.36 -3.66
N LYS A 100 11.02 -2.52 -2.88
CA LYS A 100 10.77 -3.69 -2.01
C LYS A 100 9.97 -4.81 -2.68
N GLY A 101 9.68 -4.70 -3.98
CA GLY A 101 9.09 -5.78 -4.77
C GLY A 101 7.58 -5.65 -5.00
N TYR A 102 7.00 -4.48 -4.74
CA TYR A 102 5.59 -4.18 -4.99
C TYR A 102 5.44 -3.39 -6.29
N LEU A 103 4.39 -3.64 -7.08
CA LEU A 103 4.01 -2.67 -8.10
C LEU A 103 3.43 -1.46 -7.38
N THR A 104 3.93 -0.26 -7.61
CA THR A 104 3.34 0.96 -7.01
C THR A 104 2.90 1.92 -8.10
N VAL A 105 1.68 2.43 -8.00
CA VAL A 105 1.08 3.31 -9.01
C VAL A 105 0.60 4.59 -8.36
N ILE A 106 1.00 5.75 -8.89
CA ILE A 106 0.45 7.04 -8.49
C ILE A 106 -0.54 7.49 -9.57
N VAL A 107 -1.76 7.79 -9.16
CA VAL A 107 -2.83 8.15 -10.09
C VAL A 107 -2.85 9.66 -10.31
N LYS A 108 -2.75 10.12 -11.57
CA LYS A 108 -3.13 11.51 -11.89
C LYS A 108 -4.64 11.61 -11.72
N MET A 109 -5.10 12.61 -10.98
CA MET A 109 -6.53 12.91 -10.88
C MET A 109 -6.92 14.07 -11.79
N VAL A 110 -8.19 14.15 -12.18
CA VAL A 110 -8.74 15.35 -12.83
C VAL A 110 -8.60 16.51 -11.85
N ASN A 111 -7.97 17.61 -12.28
CA ASN A 111 -7.69 18.79 -11.46
C ASN A 111 -7.00 18.49 -10.11
N ASP A 112 -6.20 17.42 -10.03
CA ASP A 112 -5.53 16.96 -8.80
C ASP A 112 -6.48 16.74 -7.61
N LEU A 113 -7.72 16.32 -7.91
CA LEU A 113 -8.76 16.08 -6.92
C LEU A 113 -9.43 14.73 -7.17
N ALA A 114 -9.23 13.79 -6.25
CA ALA A 114 -9.73 12.42 -6.36
C ALA A 114 -11.26 12.34 -6.54
N VAL A 115 -12.00 13.31 -6.01
CA VAL A 115 -13.47 13.40 -6.14
C VAL A 115 -13.98 13.45 -7.58
N TYR A 116 -13.17 13.96 -8.52
CA TYR A 116 -13.56 14.08 -9.92
C TYR A 116 -13.27 12.82 -10.75
N SER A 117 -12.47 11.91 -10.22
CA SER A 117 -12.09 10.69 -10.94
C SER A 117 -11.78 9.52 -10.00
N PRO A 118 -12.70 9.17 -9.07
CA PRO A 118 -12.42 8.21 -8.02
C PRO A 118 -12.37 6.76 -8.50
N ASP A 119 -12.85 6.47 -9.71
CA ASP A 119 -12.90 5.12 -10.28
C ASP A 119 -11.69 4.81 -11.19
N ARG A 120 -10.68 5.70 -11.26
CA ARG A 120 -9.48 5.50 -12.11
C ARG A 120 -8.65 4.27 -11.73
N ALA A 121 -8.86 3.72 -10.53
CA ALA A 121 -8.21 2.48 -10.13
C ALA A 121 -8.66 1.26 -10.98
N ASP A 122 -9.86 1.28 -11.57
CA ASP A 122 -10.35 0.18 -12.43
C ASP A 122 -9.41 -0.08 -13.61
N LYS A 123 -9.01 1.00 -14.30
CA LYS A 123 -8.13 0.90 -15.45
C LYS A 123 -6.73 0.43 -15.04
N ILE A 124 -6.23 0.89 -13.90
CA ILE A 124 -4.92 0.46 -13.37
C ILE A 124 -4.94 -1.03 -13.06
N ILE A 125 -5.99 -1.52 -12.37
CA ILE A 125 -6.13 -2.95 -12.07
C ILE A 125 -6.18 -3.76 -13.36
N SER A 126 -6.94 -3.31 -14.37
CA SER A 126 -7.03 -3.98 -15.67
C SER A 126 -5.71 -3.98 -16.46
N ASP A 127 -4.84 -2.98 -16.28
CA ASP A 127 -3.55 -2.87 -16.99
C ASP A 127 -2.50 -3.86 -16.49
N TYR A 128 -2.70 -4.43 -15.31
CA TYR A 128 -1.75 -5.34 -14.65
C TYR A 128 -2.42 -6.64 -14.22
N PRO A 129 -2.89 -7.47 -15.16
CA PRO A 129 -3.58 -8.73 -14.87
C PRO A 129 -2.69 -9.76 -14.14
N GLU A 130 -1.37 -9.57 -14.11
CA GLU A 130 -0.43 -10.40 -13.36
C GLU A 130 -0.42 -10.15 -11.85
N ILE A 131 -0.98 -9.03 -11.40
CA ILE A 131 -1.11 -8.66 -9.99
C ILE A 131 -2.31 -9.39 -9.40
N LYS A 132 -2.07 -10.16 -8.34
CA LYS A 132 -3.08 -10.99 -7.71
C LYS A 132 -3.82 -10.29 -6.57
N THR A 133 -3.17 -9.31 -5.95
CA THR A 133 -3.69 -8.63 -4.77
C THR A 133 -3.46 -7.15 -4.89
N TRP A 134 -4.54 -6.38 -4.79
CA TRP A 134 -4.48 -4.93 -4.82
C TRP A 134 -4.76 -4.34 -3.45
N VAL A 135 -3.93 -3.38 -3.09
CA VAL A 135 -4.14 -2.48 -1.98
C VAL A 135 -4.25 -1.08 -2.56
N ILE A 136 -5.18 -0.28 -2.07
CA ILE A 136 -5.33 1.12 -2.45
C ILE A 136 -5.07 1.99 -1.24
N GLY A 137 -4.59 3.20 -1.44
CA GLY A 137 -4.39 4.14 -0.37
C GLY A 137 -4.16 5.53 -0.89
N GLY A 138 -4.06 6.49 0.01
CA GLY A 138 -3.87 7.86 -0.41
C GLY A 138 -3.72 8.83 0.73
N HIS A 139 -3.31 10.03 0.38
CA HIS A 139 -3.09 11.13 1.29
C HIS A 139 -4.34 12.01 1.41
N SER A 140 -4.75 12.37 2.62
CA SER A 140 -5.82 13.34 2.88
C SER A 140 -7.11 12.99 2.13
N ILE A 141 -7.65 13.88 1.29
CA ILE A 141 -8.81 13.61 0.44
C ILE A 141 -8.60 12.39 -0.49
N GLY A 142 -7.38 12.14 -0.98
CA GLY A 142 -7.05 10.95 -1.74
C GLY A 142 -7.22 9.67 -0.93
N GLY A 143 -6.87 9.70 0.36
CA GLY A 143 -7.11 8.58 1.28
C GLY A 143 -8.60 8.35 1.52
N SER A 144 -9.36 9.43 1.73
CA SER A 144 -10.82 9.36 1.89
C SER A 144 -11.50 8.73 0.66
N PHE A 145 -11.08 9.10 -0.55
CA PHE A 145 -11.60 8.53 -1.79
C PHE A 145 -11.02 7.14 -2.12
N SER A 146 -9.90 6.75 -1.51
CA SER A 146 -9.44 5.36 -1.53
C SER A 146 -10.41 4.45 -0.79
N CYS A 147 -10.97 4.90 0.34
CA CYS A 147 -12.06 4.19 1.03
C CYS A 147 -13.35 4.14 0.19
N TYR A 148 -13.72 5.25 -0.47
CA TYR A 148 -14.86 5.25 -1.40
C TYR A 148 -14.71 4.17 -2.46
N TYR A 149 -13.56 4.14 -3.14
CA TYR A 149 -13.30 3.16 -4.19
C TYR A 149 -13.32 1.74 -3.62
N ALA A 150 -12.63 1.49 -2.51
CA ALA A 150 -12.56 0.17 -1.89
C ALA A 150 -13.93 -0.36 -1.44
N LYS A 151 -14.82 0.50 -0.90
CA LYS A 151 -16.18 0.09 -0.49
C LYS A 151 -16.99 -0.46 -1.67
N GLY A 152 -16.80 0.08 -2.88
CA GLY A 152 -17.45 -0.39 -4.10
C GLY A 152 -16.79 -1.60 -4.76
N HIS A 153 -15.59 -1.99 -4.34
CA HIS A 153 -14.73 -2.94 -5.04
C HIS A 153 -14.07 -3.95 -4.09
N THR A 154 -14.81 -4.43 -3.08
CA THR A 154 -14.31 -5.38 -2.07
C THR A 154 -13.82 -6.71 -2.66
N ASP A 155 -14.28 -7.08 -3.85
CA ASP A 155 -13.82 -8.29 -4.56
C ASP A 155 -12.46 -8.10 -5.24
N ASN A 156 -12.06 -6.85 -5.52
CA ASN A 156 -10.83 -6.52 -6.24
C ASN A 156 -9.75 -5.91 -5.33
N ILE A 157 -10.16 -5.27 -4.23
CA ILE A 157 -9.29 -4.62 -3.25
C ILE A 157 -9.23 -5.48 -2.00
N ALA A 158 -8.02 -5.77 -1.52
CA ALA A 158 -7.80 -6.54 -0.29
C ALA A 158 -7.57 -5.66 0.94
N GLY A 159 -7.16 -4.40 0.73
CA GLY A 159 -7.01 -3.48 1.86
C GLY A 159 -6.77 -2.03 1.48
N VAL A 160 -6.82 -1.18 2.51
CA VAL A 160 -6.73 0.28 2.40
C VAL A 160 -5.64 0.86 3.30
N VAL A 161 -4.79 1.74 2.73
CA VAL A 161 -3.77 2.50 3.47
C VAL A 161 -4.18 3.97 3.52
N LEU A 162 -4.42 4.49 4.72
CA LEU A 162 -4.76 5.91 4.94
C LEU A 162 -3.53 6.68 5.40
N TRP A 163 -3.15 7.69 4.63
CA TRP A 163 -2.10 8.65 4.99
C TRP A 163 -2.75 9.97 5.37
N ALA A 164 -2.71 10.33 6.65
CA ALA A 164 -3.36 11.53 7.19
C ALA A 164 -4.82 11.71 6.72
N ALA A 165 -5.60 10.64 6.83
CA ALA A 165 -6.95 10.57 6.28
C ALA A 165 -7.86 9.66 7.10
N TRP A 166 -9.17 9.85 6.95
CA TRP A 166 -10.21 8.98 7.48
C TRP A 166 -11.35 8.87 6.48
N PRO A 167 -12.07 7.73 6.44
CA PRO A 167 -13.30 7.63 5.65
C PRO A 167 -14.40 8.53 6.24
N SER A 168 -15.22 9.09 5.35
CA SER A 168 -16.50 9.70 5.75
C SER A 168 -17.52 8.64 6.14
N GLU A 169 -18.65 9.05 6.73
CA GLU A 169 -19.75 8.13 7.04
C GLU A 169 -20.32 7.42 5.79
N SER A 170 -20.21 8.01 4.60
CA SER A 170 -20.65 7.36 3.36
C SER A 170 -19.65 6.33 2.83
N PHE A 171 -18.39 6.39 3.26
CA PHE A 171 -17.28 5.57 2.76
C PHE A 171 -16.70 4.65 3.83
N ARG A 172 -17.47 4.38 4.88
CA ARG A 172 -17.05 3.53 6.00
C ARG A 172 -16.78 2.12 5.50
N LEU A 173 -15.81 1.47 6.12
CA LEU A 173 -15.35 0.13 5.82
C LEU A 173 -15.53 -0.81 7.02
N ASP A 174 -16.15 -0.35 8.10
CA ASP A 174 -16.41 -1.10 9.33
C ASP A 174 -17.34 -2.32 9.14
N ASP A 175 -18.07 -2.36 8.03
CA ASP A 175 -18.95 -3.43 7.58
C ASP A 175 -18.30 -4.37 6.54
N THR A 176 -16.99 -4.29 6.32
CA THR A 176 -16.26 -5.06 5.28
C THR A 176 -15.19 -5.98 5.86
N ASP A 177 -14.80 -7.01 5.09
CA ASP A 177 -13.68 -7.89 5.40
C ASP A 177 -12.31 -7.32 4.95
N LEU A 178 -12.28 -6.06 4.49
CA LEU A 178 -11.04 -5.40 4.09
C LEU A 178 -10.10 -5.26 5.28
N LYS A 179 -8.80 -5.37 5.03
CA LYS A 179 -7.81 -4.88 6.01
C LYS A 179 -7.61 -3.39 5.80
N ALA A 180 -7.33 -2.65 6.88
CA ALA A 180 -6.95 -1.24 6.78
C ALA A 180 -5.78 -0.91 7.70
N ILE A 181 -5.10 0.21 7.42
CA ILE A 181 -4.14 0.86 8.32
C ILE A 181 -4.32 2.37 8.22
N SER A 182 -4.28 3.06 9.36
CA SER A 182 -4.23 4.51 9.45
C SER A 182 -2.85 4.96 9.89
N ILE A 183 -2.23 5.87 9.14
CA ILE A 183 -0.91 6.45 9.43
C ILE A 183 -1.07 7.97 9.43
N TYR A 184 -0.73 8.64 10.53
CA TYR A 184 -0.91 10.08 10.67
C TYR A 184 0.16 10.70 11.58
N GLY A 185 0.35 12.01 11.51
CA GLY A 185 1.32 12.72 12.35
C GLY A 185 0.69 13.27 13.64
N SER A 186 1.43 13.32 14.75
CA SER A 186 0.93 13.93 16.00
C SER A 186 0.77 15.47 15.90
N LYS A 187 1.40 16.09 14.90
CA LYS A 187 1.27 17.51 14.52
C LYS A 187 0.43 17.72 13.27
N ASP A 188 -0.31 16.71 12.81
CA ASP A 188 -1.31 16.93 11.76
C ASP A 188 -2.27 18.06 12.17
N GLY A 189 -2.88 18.74 11.21
CA GLY A 189 -3.92 19.72 11.47
C GLY A 189 -5.20 19.12 12.07
N GLN A 190 -5.46 17.84 11.79
CA GLN A 190 -6.72 17.16 12.15
C GLN A 190 -6.51 15.75 12.76
N PRO A 191 -5.63 15.57 13.76
CA PRO A 191 -5.31 14.26 14.33
C PRO A 191 -6.50 13.67 15.12
N ASP A 192 -7.35 14.51 15.70
CA ASP A 192 -8.53 14.08 16.46
C ASP A 192 -9.61 13.54 15.53
N GLU A 193 -9.83 14.17 14.37
CA GLU A 193 -10.74 13.70 13.33
C GLU A 193 -10.26 12.35 12.75
N ILE A 194 -8.95 12.22 12.51
CA ILE A 194 -8.35 10.95 12.09
C ILE A 194 -8.65 9.86 13.12
N ARG A 195 -8.36 10.12 14.41
CA ARG A 195 -8.63 9.15 15.50
C ARG A 195 -10.13 8.83 15.63
N ALA A 196 -11.01 9.82 15.51
CA ALA A 196 -12.45 9.62 15.53
C ALA A 196 -12.95 8.78 14.33
N GLY A 197 -12.22 8.80 13.22
CA GLY A 197 -12.43 7.96 12.05
C GLY A 197 -12.26 6.45 12.29
N ALA A 198 -11.68 6.03 13.42
CA ALA A 198 -11.55 4.62 13.78
C ALA A 198 -12.89 3.88 13.79
N GLN A 199 -13.98 4.57 14.15
CA GLN A 199 -15.32 3.99 14.17
C GLN A 199 -15.83 3.61 12.76
N HIS A 200 -15.23 4.15 11.69
CA HIS A 200 -15.59 3.91 10.29
C HIS A 200 -14.70 2.87 9.61
N LEU A 201 -13.79 2.23 10.34
CA LEU A 201 -12.81 1.30 9.81
C LEU A 201 -13.04 -0.11 10.37
N PRO A 202 -12.56 -1.17 9.67
CA PRO A 202 -12.63 -2.53 10.16
C PRO A 202 -12.07 -2.65 11.58
N VAL A 203 -12.73 -3.46 12.41
CA VAL A 203 -12.30 -3.70 13.79
C VAL A 203 -10.85 -4.22 13.80
N GLY A 204 -10.03 -3.64 14.67
CA GLY A 204 -8.60 -3.99 14.77
C GLY A 204 -7.69 -3.28 13.77
N THR A 205 -8.21 -2.31 13.01
CA THR A 205 -7.37 -1.44 12.17
C THR A 205 -6.29 -0.75 13.01
N PRO A 206 -4.99 -0.97 12.73
CA PRO A 206 -3.92 -0.26 13.42
C PRO A 206 -3.90 1.23 13.06
N PHE A 207 -3.67 2.05 14.09
CA PHE A 207 -3.42 3.49 13.99
C PHE A 207 -1.97 3.75 14.37
N VAL A 208 -1.18 4.20 13.40
CA VAL A 208 0.24 4.51 13.53
C VAL A 208 0.40 6.03 13.59
N GLU A 209 0.56 6.55 14.81
CA GLU A 209 0.89 7.95 15.05
C GLU A 209 2.40 8.16 14.91
N ILE A 210 2.79 9.07 14.02
CA ILE A 210 4.17 9.51 13.82
C ILE A 210 4.40 10.73 14.72
N GLU A 211 5.08 10.50 15.84
CA GLU A 211 5.39 11.57 16.80
C GLU A 211 6.22 12.68 16.13
N GLY A 212 5.74 13.93 16.25
CA GLY A 212 6.34 15.10 15.63
C GLY A 212 6.05 15.26 14.13
N GLY A 213 5.41 14.29 13.47
CA GLY A 213 5.06 14.39 12.06
C GLY A 213 3.82 15.25 11.81
N ASN A 214 3.67 15.84 10.63
CA ASN A 214 2.52 16.68 10.25
C ASN A 214 1.82 16.19 8.97
N HIS A 215 0.78 16.90 8.51
CA HIS A 215 0.06 16.57 7.27
C HIS A 215 0.93 16.78 6.01
N THR A 216 1.61 17.92 5.97
CA THR A 216 2.30 18.41 4.77
C THR A 216 3.44 17.49 4.33
N GLN A 217 4.07 16.81 5.30
CA GLN A 217 5.19 15.89 5.08
C GLN A 217 4.80 14.49 4.60
N PHE A 218 3.51 14.21 4.36
CA PHE A 218 3.08 12.96 3.71
C PHE A 218 3.40 12.89 2.21
N GLY A 219 3.66 14.03 1.56
CA GLY A 219 4.23 14.09 0.20
C GLY A 219 5.47 14.97 0.16
N TYR A 220 6.12 15.07 -1.00
CA TYR A 220 7.22 15.99 -1.28
C TYR A 220 6.71 17.14 -2.15
N TYR A 221 5.91 18.04 -1.55
CA TYR A 221 5.36 19.22 -2.21
C TYR A 221 5.58 20.48 -1.37
N TRP A 222 5.50 21.62 -2.04
CA TRP A 222 5.81 22.94 -1.51
C TRP A 222 5.13 24.05 -2.34
N ASP A 223 5.32 25.31 -1.93
CA ASP A 223 4.86 26.50 -2.65
C ASP A 223 5.85 27.00 -3.73
N GLY A 224 6.97 26.30 -3.93
CA GLY A 224 8.01 26.67 -4.90
C GLY A 224 9.06 27.65 -4.38
N VAL A 225 8.94 28.13 -3.13
CA VAL A 225 9.85 29.14 -2.55
C VAL A 225 10.33 28.74 -1.15
N ASN A 226 9.46 28.15 -0.33
CA ASN A 226 9.73 27.80 1.05
C ASN A 226 9.92 26.28 1.20
N GLU A 227 11.15 25.84 1.50
CA GLU A 227 11.45 24.43 1.75
C GLU A 227 10.76 23.87 3.01
N ASN A 228 10.43 24.75 3.96
CA ASN A 228 9.66 24.43 5.17
C ASN A 228 8.17 24.77 5.00
N PHE A 229 7.65 24.68 3.78
CA PHE A 229 6.24 24.91 3.50
C PHE A 229 5.36 24.02 4.37
N VAL A 230 4.31 24.62 4.94
CA VAL A 230 3.22 23.97 5.66
C VAL A 230 1.93 24.38 4.96
N GLN A 231 1.13 23.38 4.57
CA GLN A 231 -0.16 23.61 3.94
C GLN A 231 -1.10 24.34 4.89
N GLU A 232 -1.96 25.22 4.34
CA GLU A 232 -2.98 25.89 5.13
C GLU A 232 -3.86 24.88 5.87
N GLY A 233 -4.02 25.06 7.18
CA GLY A 233 -4.76 24.16 8.07
C GLY A 233 -3.94 23.03 8.70
N ASP A 234 -2.64 22.92 8.39
CA ASP A 234 -1.70 22.00 9.04
C ASP A 234 -0.80 22.73 10.06
N ASN A 235 -0.06 21.97 10.89
CA ASN A 235 0.93 22.53 11.81
C ASN A 235 2.37 22.22 11.35
N PRO A 236 3.38 23.02 11.75
CA PRO A 236 4.78 22.67 11.54
C PRO A 236 5.15 21.33 12.20
N ALA A 237 5.92 20.50 11.50
CA ALA A 237 6.48 19.26 12.04
C ALA A 237 7.67 19.53 12.98
N ASP A 238 7.84 18.64 13.97
CA ASP A 238 9.02 18.60 14.86
C ASP A 238 10.13 17.69 14.32
N ILE A 239 9.81 16.83 13.34
CA ILE A 239 10.77 15.93 12.67
C ILE A 239 10.91 16.27 11.18
N SER A 240 12.05 15.92 10.58
CA SER A 240 12.27 16.16 9.16
C SER A 240 11.34 15.32 8.29
N ARG A 241 11.11 15.80 7.06
CA ARG A 241 10.33 15.09 6.04
C ARG A 241 10.89 13.70 5.76
N GLU A 242 12.21 13.54 5.71
CA GLU A 242 12.88 12.26 5.46
C GLU A 242 12.60 11.26 6.58
N GLU A 243 12.64 11.70 7.84
CA GLU A 243 12.35 10.82 8.97
C GLU A 243 10.87 10.43 9.02
N GLN A 244 9.96 11.38 8.77
CA GLN A 244 8.54 11.08 8.65
C GLN A 244 8.27 10.10 7.50
N GLN A 245 8.84 10.34 6.32
CA GLN A 245 8.67 9.49 5.13
C GLN A 245 9.18 8.09 5.36
N LYS A 246 10.32 7.92 6.05
CA LYS A 246 10.83 6.62 6.44
C LYS A 246 9.83 5.84 7.31
N GLN A 247 9.16 6.50 8.24
CA GLN A 247 8.14 5.88 9.09
C GLN A 247 6.87 5.54 8.29
N ILE A 248 6.40 6.43 7.41
CA ILE A 248 5.26 6.18 6.50
C ILE A 248 5.53 4.97 5.60
N ILE A 249 6.70 4.93 4.97
CA ILE A 249 7.11 3.84 4.07
C ILE A 249 7.20 2.53 4.85
N LYS A 250 7.82 2.54 6.05
CA LYS A 250 7.93 1.35 6.88
C LYS A 250 6.54 0.80 7.25
N ALA A 251 5.65 1.64 7.79
CA ALA A 251 4.31 1.21 8.19
C ALA A 251 3.50 0.69 6.99
N THR A 252 3.62 1.34 5.83
CA THR A 252 2.98 0.89 4.59
C THR A 252 3.53 -0.47 4.15
N LEU A 253 4.85 -0.67 4.16
CA LEU A 253 5.48 -1.94 3.79
C LEU A 253 5.09 -3.08 4.74
N ASP A 254 5.07 -2.82 6.04
CA ASP A 254 4.66 -3.81 7.05
C ASP A 254 3.19 -4.22 6.85
N PHE A 255 2.32 -3.28 6.45
CA PHE A 255 0.95 -3.57 6.07
C PHE A 255 0.86 -4.41 4.80
N LEU A 256 1.58 -4.01 3.74
CA LEU A 256 1.60 -4.74 2.46
C LEU A 256 2.15 -6.17 2.60
N GLU A 257 3.09 -6.40 3.53
CA GLU A 257 3.67 -7.72 3.79
C GLU A 257 2.60 -8.76 4.21
N GLN A 258 1.54 -8.32 4.88
CA GLN A 258 0.45 -9.19 5.36
C GLN A 258 -0.36 -9.82 4.21
N PHE A 259 -0.21 -9.33 2.99
CA PHE A 259 -0.89 -9.84 1.80
C PHE A 259 -0.01 -10.77 0.96
N LYS A 260 1.27 -10.94 1.33
CA LYS A 260 2.10 -11.92 0.63
C LYS A 260 1.54 -13.30 0.92
N GLU A 261 1.25 -14.03 -0.16
CA GLU A 261 0.95 -15.45 -0.08
C GLU A 261 2.08 -16.13 0.72
N THR A 262 1.71 -16.78 1.82
CA THR A 262 2.63 -17.60 2.60
C THR A 262 2.89 -18.87 1.80
N VAL A 263 3.82 -18.79 0.87
CA VAL A 263 4.22 -19.94 0.06
C VAL A 263 5.00 -20.91 0.94
N CYS A 264 4.58 -22.17 0.92
CA CYS A 264 5.28 -23.26 1.58
C CYS A 264 6.38 -23.79 0.63
N PRO A 265 7.68 -23.65 0.94
CA PRO A 265 8.75 -24.22 0.12
C PRO A 265 8.57 -25.72 -0.17
N ALA A 266 8.01 -26.51 0.75
CA ALA A 266 7.74 -27.93 0.54
C ALA A 266 6.66 -28.16 -0.54
N VAL A 267 5.61 -27.33 -0.58
CA VAL A 267 4.62 -27.34 -1.66
C VAL A 267 5.26 -26.99 -3.00
N TYR A 268 6.17 -26.00 -3.02
CA TYR A 268 6.91 -25.64 -4.23
C TYR A 268 7.82 -26.77 -4.75
N LEU A 269 8.49 -27.49 -3.85
CA LEU A 269 9.43 -28.57 -4.21
C LEU A 269 8.73 -29.88 -4.63
N LEU A 270 7.64 -30.23 -3.95
CA LEU A 270 6.95 -31.51 -4.12
C LEU A 270 5.72 -31.41 -5.03
N GLY A 271 5.09 -30.23 -5.09
CA GLY A 271 3.82 -30.00 -5.76
C GLY A 271 2.64 -29.98 -4.77
N ALA A 272 1.62 -29.17 -5.06
CA ALA A 272 0.49 -28.94 -4.14
C ALA A 272 -0.35 -30.20 -3.83
N ASN A 273 -0.40 -31.14 -4.78
CA ASN A 273 -1.19 -32.37 -4.67
C ASN A 273 -0.36 -33.58 -4.20
N ASP A 274 0.91 -33.39 -3.85
CA ASP A 274 1.76 -34.48 -3.37
C ASP A 274 1.38 -34.86 -1.94
N SER A 275 1.03 -36.13 -1.71
CA SER A 275 0.59 -36.63 -0.40
C SER A 275 1.62 -36.41 0.71
N ARG A 276 2.91 -36.33 0.35
CA ARG A 276 4.02 -36.07 1.28
C ARG A 276 3.96 -34.67 1.89
N VAL A 277 3.33 -33.71 1.20
CA VAL A 277 3.03 -32.38 1.79
C VAL A 277 2.06 -32.52 2.96
N GLY A 278 1.09 -33.44 2.86
CA GLY A 278 0.15 -33.76 3.95
C GLY A 278 0.89 -34.25 5.19
N THR A 279 1.84 -35.18 5.02
CA THR A 279 2.70 -35.68 6.10
C THR A 279 3.48 -34.55 6.78
N LEU A 280 4.08 -33.66 6.00
CA LEU A 280 4.84 -32.52 6.55
C LEU A 280 3.95 -31.54 7.32
N ARG A 281 2.72 -31.28 6.84
CA ARG A 281 1.74 -30.45 7.55
C ARG A 281 1.30 -31.09 8.86
N GLN A 282 1.04 -32.40 8.84
CA GLN A 282 0.67 -33.11 10.04
C GLN A 282 1.80 -33.07 11.07
N PHE A 283 3.06 -33.31 10.67
CA PHE A 283 4.22 -33.16 11.56
C PHE A 283 4.35 -31.76 12.15
N ARG A 284 4.20 -30.73 11.30
CA ARG A 284 4.18 -29.33 11.72
C ARG A 284 3.16 -29.10 12.82
N ASP A 285 1.92 -29.57 12.62
CA ASP A 285 0.79 -29.26 13.49
C ASP A 285 0.77 -30.09 14.78
N THR A 286 1.22 -31.35 14.71
CA THR A 286 1.15 -32.27 15.86
C THR A 286 2.44 -32.30 16.67
N VAL A 287 3.58 -31.95 16.09
CA VAL A 287 4.89 -32.01 16.75
C VAL A 287 5.49 -30.62 16.93
N LEU A 288 5.77 -29.90 15.83
CA LEU A 288 6.50 -28.62 15.93
C LEU A 288 5.68 -27.56 16.66
N ALA A 289 4.40 -27.41 16.32
CA ALA A 289 3.50 -26.44 16.94
C ALA A 289 3.17 -26.74 18.42
N LYS A 290 3.68 -27.83 19.00
CA LYS A 290 3.53 -28.15 20.43
C LYS A 290 4.67 -27.63 21.30
N SER A 291 5.63 -26.92 20.71
CA SER A 291 6.78 -26.35 21.42
C SER A 291 7.07 -24.94 20.94
N PHE A 292 7.49 -24.07 21.85
CA PHE A 292 7.90 -22.70 21.53
C PHE A 292 8.98 -22.65 20.44
N ALA A 293 9.97 -23.53 20.51
CA ALA A 293 11.04 -23.61 19.52
C ALA A 293 10.51 -24.03 18.13
N GLY A 294 9.57 -24.97 18.09
CA GLY A 294 8.95 -25.41 16.85
C GLY A 294 8.02 -24.35 16.24
N GLU A 295 7.23 -23.63 17.04
CA GLU A 295 6.43 -22.48 16.56
C GLU A 295 7.31 -21.41 15.92
N LYS A 296 8.43 -21.05 16.57
CA LYS A 296 9.39 -20.08 16.03
C LYS A 296 10.06 -20.58 14.74
N LEU A 297 10.32 -21.89 14.63
CA LEU A 297 10.83 -22.48 13.39
C LEU A 297 9.80 -22.42 12.26
N ILE A 298 8.53 -22.69 12.56
CA ILE A 298 7.41 -22.57 11.61
C ILE A 298 7.32 -21.14 11.10
N GLU A 299 7.31 -20.16 12.02
CA GLU A 299 7.26 -18.74 11.68
C GLU A 299 8.42 -18.35 10.76
N LEU A 300 9.66 -18.69 11.13
CA LEU A 300 10.84 -18.42 10.32
C LEU A 300 10.77 -19.08 8.93
N TYR A 301 10.29 -20.32 8.86
CA TYR A 301 10.17 -21.06 7.61
C TYR A 301 9.19 -20.39 6.65
N TYR A 302 8.00 -20.02 7.12
CA TYR A 302 6.97 -19.39 6.31
C TYR A 302 7.29 -17.93 5.98
N ALA A 303 7.83 -17.15 6.93
CA ALA A 303 8.27 -15.78 6.71
C ALA A 303 9.38 -15.68 5.65
N ASN A 304 10.20 -16.73 5.52
CA ASN A 304 11.26 -16.79 4.49
C ASN A 304 10.87 -17.63 3.26
N GLY A 305 9.63 -18.12 3.16
CA GLY A 305 9.19 -19.06 2.13
C GLY A 305 9.50 -18.56 0.70
N ASN A 306 9.11 -17.32 0.40
CA ASN A 306 9.41 -16.67 -0.87
C ASN A 306 10.93 -16.58 -1.14
N ARG A 307 11.73 -16.15 -0.16
CA ARG A 307 13.19 -16.03 -0.31
C ARG A 307 13.86 -17.38 -0.56
N ILE A 308 13.39 -18.44 0.11
CA ILE A 308 13.85 -19.81 -0.10
C ILE A 308 13.55 -20.23 -1.53
N ILE A 309 12.29 -20.09 -1.98
CA ILE A 309 11.86 -20.48 -3.33
C ILE A 309 12.66 -19.72 -4.39
N THR A 310 12.76 -18.40 -4.30
CA THR A 310 13.53 -17.59 -5.25
C THR A 310 14.99 -18.04 -5.31
N ARG A 311 15.64 -18.35 -4.18
CA ARG A 311 17.02 -18.85 -4.20
C ARG A 311 17.15 -20.22 -4.87
N LEU A 312 16.16 -21.10 -4.70
CA LEU A 312 16.15 -22.42 -5.33
C LEU A 312 15.90 -22.31 -6.84
N GLU A 313 15.04 -21.40 -7.30
CA GLU A 313 14.80 -21.14 -8.72
C GLU A 313 16.07 -20.77 -9.48
N HIS A 314 16.92 -19.95 -8.87
CA HIS A 314 18.18 -19.52 -9.48
C HIS A 314 19.32 -20.56 -9.35
N ARG A 315 19.08 -21.69 -8.68
CA ARG A 315 20.10 -22.72 -8.41
C ARG A 315 19.54 -24.13 -8.58
N PRO A 316 19.39 -24.63 -9.83
CA PRO A 316 18.74 -25.91 -10.11
C PRO A 316 19.35 -27.12 -9.37
N VAL A 317 20.68 -27.20 -9.32
CA VAL A 317 21.39 -28.28 -8.60
C VAL A 317 21.07 -28.27 -7.11
N VAL A 318 21.01 -27.08 -6.50
CA VAL A 318 20.66 -26.94 -5.08
C VAL A 318 19.18 -27.27 -4.87
N LYS A 319 18.29 -26.85 -5.78
CA LYS A 319 16.88 -27.20 -5.76
C LYS A 319 16.66 -28.71 -5.76
N ASP A 320 17.32 -29.44 -6.65
CA ASP A 320 17.19 -30.90 -6.75
C ASP A 320 17.74 -31.60 -5.51
N ALA A 321 18.89 -31.16 -4.99
CA ALA A 321 19.46 -31.71 -3.75
C ALA A 321 18.54 -31.47 -2.55
N VAL A 322 17.98 -30.26 -2.40
CA VAL A 322 17.04 -29.94 -1.32
C VAL A 322 15.74 -30.74 -1.47
N LYS A 323 15.24 -30.91 -2.70
CA LYS A 323 14.08 -31.78 -2.97
C LYS A 323 14.35 -33.21 -2.53
N GLN A 324 15.45 -33.82 -2.98
CA GLN A 324 15.79 -35.20 -2.62
C GLN A 324 15.98 -35.38 -1.12
N ALA A 325 16.66 -34.44 -0.45
CA ALA A 325 16.81 -34.45 0.99
C ALA A 325 15.44 -34.43 1.68
N LEU A 326 14.53 -33.54 1.26
CA LEU A 326 13.18 -33.46 1.78
C LEU A 326 12.41 -34.79 1.56
N GLU A 327 12.49 -35.36 0.37
CA GLU A 327 11.84 -36.64 0.03
C GLU A 327 12.36 -37.81 0.89
N LEU A 328 13.66 -37.85 1.18
CA LEU A 328 14.27 -38.87 2.04
C LEU A 328 13.96 -38.68 3.53
N THR A 329 13.70 -37.45 3.97
CA THR A 329 13.39 -37.16 5.37
C THR A 329 11.94 -37.50 5.73
N ILE A 330 11.03 -37.43 4.75
CA ILE A 330 9.59 -37.63 4.99
C ILE A 330 9.26 -39.02 5.56
N PRO A 331 9.79 -40.15 5.05
CA PRO A 331 9.57 -41.46 5.66
C PRO A 331 10.03 -41.52 7.12
N VAL A 332 11.13 -40.85 7.47
CA VAL A 332 11.63 -40.78 8.84
C VAL A 332 10.66 -40.00 9.74
N ILE A 333 10.18 -38.86 9.26
CA ILE A 333 9.15 -38.07 9.96
C ILE A 333 7.89 -38.92 10.19
N GLN A 334 7.45 -39.64 9.17
CA GLN A 334 6.26 -40.49 9.22
C GLN A 334 6.41 -41.62 10.25
N PHE A 335 7.60 -42.23 10.33
CA PHE A 335 7.94 -43.23 11.34
C PHE A 335 7.94 -42.64 12.76
N LEU A 336 8.55 -41.46 12.95
CA LEU A 336 8.61 -40.80 14.26
C LEU A 336 7.25 -40.38 14.79
N MET A 337 6.32 -39.99 13.90
CA MET A 337 4.96 -39.61 14.26
C MET A 337 4.06 -40.79 14.64
N ALA A 338 4.49 -42.03 14.41
CA ALA A 338 3.74 -43.23 14.76
C ALA A 338 3.90 -43.66 16.24
N PHE A 339 4.73 -42.94 17.02
CA PHE A 339 4.93 -43.13 18.46
C PHE A 339 4.21 -42.05 19.27
#